data_AF-A0A2Y9DMD8-F1
#
_entry.id   AF-A0A2Y9DMD8-F1
#
_cell.length_a   1.000
_cell.length_b   1.000
_cell.length_c   1.000
_cell.angle_alpha   90.00
_cell.angle_beta   90.00
_cell.angle_gamma   90.00
#
_symmetry.space_group_name_H-M   'P 1'
#
loop_
_entity.id
_entity.type
_entity.pdbx_description
1 polymer ?
#
loop_
_entity_poly.entity_id
_entity_poly.type
_entity_poly.pdbx_seq_one_letter_code
_entity_poly.pdbx_strand_id
1 'polypeptide(L)'
;MSFSQPGACPCGVAAGRPPILYALLSPSLRARPSVPPTDSRCLCQQHKPVRLCTPHRTCREALDVLTKMVTFLRNLPSFCQLPPQDQRGLLRDCWGPLFLLGLAQDAVTFEVDEVPVPSILKKILLEEPGSSGGSCQLPDRPQPSLAAVQWLQCCLESFWSLELGSKEYAYLKRTILFNPDVPGLHAPSHIGYLQQEAHQALCEVLEPWWPTGQGRLARILLMASILKSIPPGLLGELFFRPIIGDVDMAGLLEDMLLLS
;
A
#
# COMPACT_ATOMS: atom_id res chain seq x y z
N MET A 1 -31.86 0.97 15.57
CA MET A 1 -30.66 0.88 14.71
C MET A 1 -29.49 1.34 15.55
N SER A 2 -28.82 0.38 16.16
CA SER A 2 -27.84 0.62 17.23
C SER A 2 -26.50 0.98 16.60
N PHE A 3 -26.04 2.20 16.86
CA PHE A 3 -24.67 2.61 16.58
C PHE A 3 -23.74 1.80 17.50
N SER A 4 -22.93 0.92 16.92
CA SER A 4 -21.83 0.27 17.63
C SER A 4 -20.82 1.34 18.05
N GLN A 5 -20.72 1.60 19.35
CA GLN A 5 -19.69 2.46 19.92
C GLN A 5 -18.30 1.87 19.64
N PRO A 6 -17.30 2.66 19.22
CA PRO A 6 -15.93 2.19 19.18
C PRO A 6 -15.42 1.99 20.61
N GLY A 7 -15.01 0.77 20.92
CA GLY A 7 -14.51 0.39 22.24
C GLY A 7 -13.36 1.31 22.69
N ALA A 8 -13.51 1.88 23.88
CA ALA A 8 -12.50 2.72 24.51
C ALA A 8 -11.17 1.96 24.64
N CYS A 9 -10.07 2.59 24.21
CA CYS A 9 -8.75 1.99 24.32
C CYS A 9 -8.25 1.99 25.77
N PRO A 10 -7.76 0.86 26.31
CA PRO A 10 -7.24 0.77 27.68
C PRO A 10 -5.98 1.63 27.94
N CYS A 11 -5.35 2.13 26.88
CA CYS A 11 -4.25 3.09 26.92
C CYS A 11 -4.60 4.43 27.61
N GLY A 12 -5.87 4.85 27.61
CA GLY A 12 -6.32 6.07 28.29
C GLY A 12 -6.30 5.95 29.83
N VAL A 13 -6.25 4.73 30.36
CA VAL A 13 -6.18 4.45 31.81
C VAL A 13 -4.72 4.31 32.28
N ALA A 14 -3.76 4.17 31.35
CA ALA A 14 -2.36 3.88 31.65
C ALA A 14 -1.51 5.13 31.98
N ALA A 15 -1.96 6.34 31.65
CA ALA A 15 -1.20 7.56 31.94
C ALA A 15 -1.06 7.87 33.44
N GLY A 16 -1.77 7.16 34.32
CA GLY A 16 -1.72 7.35 35.77
C GLY A 16 -1.54 6.08 36.61
N ARG A 17 -1.32 4.90 36.00
CA ARG A 17 -1.12 3.65 36.74
C ARG A 17 0.21 3.01 36.37
N PRO A 18 1.11 2.76 37.32
CA PRO A 18 2.33 2.03 37.02
C PRO A 18 1.99 0.64 36.46
N PRO A 19 2.79 0.10 35.53
CA PRO A 19 2.57 -1.22 34.98
C PRO A 19 2.54 -2.26 36.11
N ILE A 20 1.77 -3.34 35.95
CA ILE A 20 1.54 -4.36 36.99
C ILE A 20 2.87 -4.90 37.54
N LEU A 21 3.90 -5.04 36.71
CA LEU A 21 5.24 -5.42 37.13
C LEU A 21 5.89 -4.39 38.07
N TYR A 22 5.71 -3.10 37.81
CA TYR A 22 6.20 -2.02 38.68
C TYR A 22 5.43 -1.95 40.00
N ALA A 23 4.12 -2.22 39.97
CA ALA A 23 3.30 -2.30 41.19
C ALA A 23 3.65 -3.51 42.08
N LEU A 24 4.09 -4.62 41.47
CA LEU A 24 4.59 -5.80 42.18
C LEU A 24 6.00 -5.59 42.75
N LEU A 25 6.83 -4.77 42.08
CA LEU A 25 8.21 -4.51 42.48
C LEU A 25 8.38 -3.32 43.45
N SER A 26 7.35 -2.51 43.68
CA SER A 26 7.44 -1.31 44.52
C SER A 26 6.08 -1.03 45.18
N PRO A 27 5.82 -1.53 46.41
CA PRO A 27 4.48 -1.57 47.01
C PRO A 27 3.97 -0.22 47.56
N SER A 28 4.68 0.88 47.33
CA SER A 28 4.38 2.15 47.99
C SER A 28 4.35 3.27 46.96
N LEU A 29 3.14 3.72 46.58
CA LEU A 29 2.78 5.12 46.30
C LEU A 29 1.28 5.20 45.95
N ARG A 30 0.55 6.05 46.69
CA ARG A 30 -0.89 6.31 46.52
C ARG A 30 -1.16 7.08 45.23
N ALA A 31 -2.22 6.69 44.54
CA ALA A 31 -2.73 7.32 43.32
C ALA A 31 -3.22 8.76 43.58
N ARG A 32 -2.87 9.70 42.69
CA ARG A 32 -3.56 10.99 42.53
C ARG A 32 -4.62 10.86 41.41
N PRO A 33 -5.73 11.62 41.49
CA PRO A 33 -6.77 11.59 40.46
C PRO A 33 -6.33 12.38 39.22
N SER A 34 -6.44 11.76 38.05
CA SER A 34 -6.14 12.34 36.73
C SER A 34 -7.39 12.92 36.06
N VAL A 35 -7.23 14.11 35.48
CA VAL A 35 -8.18 14.80 34.59
C VAL A 35 -8.48 13.93 33.35
N PRO A 36 -9.71 13.90 32.81
CA PRO A 36 -10.01 13.10 31.62
C PRO A 36 -9.32 13.67 30.37
N PRO A 37 -8.67 12.84 29.54
CA PRO A 37 -8.20 13.28 28.24
C PRO A 37 -9.36 13.40 27.25
N THR A 38 -9.33 14.44 26.43
CA THR A 38 -10.16 14.59 25.23
C THR A 38 -9.85 13.52 24.19
N ASP A 39 -10.85 13.22 23.35
CA ASP A 39 -10.95 12.19 22.29
C ASP A 39 -9.78 12.17 21.28
N SER A 40 -8.58 11.86 21.75
CA SER A 40 -7.38 11.69 20.95
C SER A 40 -7.18 10.20 20.72
N ARG A 41 -7.34 9.78 19.45
CA ARG A 41 -7.10 8.40 19.02
C ARG A 41 -5.68 8.00 19.43
N CYS A 42 -5.55 7.00 20.30
CA CYS A 42 -4.24 6.53 20.74
C CYS A 42 -3.40 6.01 19.56
N LEU A 43 -2.09 6.29 19.58
CA LEU A 43 -1.12 5.74 18.62
C LEU A 43 -1.18 4.19 18.55
N CYS A 44 -1.50 3.54 19.66
CA CYS A 44 -1.71 2.10 19.75
C CYS A 44 -2.89 1.56 18.92
N GLN A 45 -3.90 2.39 18.59
CA GLN A 45 -4.96 2.00 17.65
C GLN A 45 -4.50 2.11 16.19
N GLN A 46 -3.56 3.02 15.89
CA GLN A 46 -3.06 3.26 14.53
C GLN A 46 -2.14 2.14 14.03
N HIS A 47 -1.39 1.51 14.93
CA HIS A 47 -0.45 0.42 14.64
C HIS A 47 -1.06 -0.98 14.74
N LYS A 48 -2.38 -1.10 14.91
CA LYS A 48 -3.02 -2.42 14.96
C LYS A 48 -2.86 -3.15 13.62
N PRO A 49 -2.47 -4.43 13.63
CA PRO A 49 -2.46 -5.22 12.41
C PRO A 49 -3.87 -5.45 11.89
N VAL A 50 -4.02 -5.44 10.57
CA VAL A 50 -5.29 -5.70 9.89
C VAL A 50 -5.14 -6.79 8.84
N ARG A 51 -6.27 -7.36 8.43
CA ARG A 51 -6.37 -8.31 7.33
C ARG A 51 -7.57 -7.99 6.46
N LEU A 52 -7.56 -8.41 5.20
CA LEU A 52 -8.72 -8.30 4.31
C LEU A 52 -9.91 -9.09 4.84
N CYS A 53 -11.12 -8.53 4.79
CA CYS A 53 -12.36 -9.23 5.15
C CYS A 53 -12.69 -10.34 4.15
N THR A 54 -12.45 -10.09 2.86
CA THR A 54 -12.72 -11.03 1.75
C THR A 54 -11.45 -11.32 0.94
N PRO A 55 -10.43 -11.96 1.53
CA PRO A 55 -9.10 -12.09 0.92
C PRO A 55 -9.16 -12.77 -0.44
N HIS A 56 -9.91 -13.86 -0.61
CA HIS A 56 -10.00 -14.56 -1.90
C HIS A 56 -10.54 -13.69 -3.04
N ARG A 57 -11.52 -12.82 -2.78
CA ARG A 57 -12.10 -11.93 -3.80
C ARG A 57 -11.14 -10.80 -4.13
N THR A 58 -10.73 -10.03 -3.11
CA THR A 58 -9.89 -8.85 -3.29
C THR A 58 -8.53 -9.22 -3.88
N CYS A 59 -7.90 -10.29 -3.40
CA CYS A 59 -6.60 -10.72 -3.92
C CYS A 59 -6.72 -11.24 -5.36
N ARG A 60 -7.85 -11.84 -5.77
CA ARG A 60 -8.09 -12.21 -7.18
C ARG A 60 -8.21 -10.98 -8.08
N GLU A 61 -8.96 -9.96 -7.66
CA GLU A 61 -9.05 -8.69 -8.40
C GLU A 61 -7.67 -8.01 -8.50
N ALA A 62 -6.89 -8.04 -7.42
CA ALA A 62 -5.51 -7.56 -7.43
C ALA A 62 -4.62 -8.34 -8.43
N LEU A 63 -4.74 -9.66 -8.51
CA LEU A 63 -3.99 -10.46 -9.50
C LEU A 63 -4.41 -10.15 -10.93
N ASP A 64 -5.70 -9.91 -11.18
CA ASP A 64 -6.19 -9.49 -12.49
C ASP A 64 -5.59 -8.13 -12.88
N VAL A 65 -5.55 -7.17 -11.94
CA VAL A 65 -4.88 -5.87 -12.12
C VAL A 65 -3.39 -6.03 -12.42
N LEU A 66 -2.71 -6.90 -11.69
CA LEU A 66 -1.28 -7.19 -11.89
C LEU A 66 -1.02 -7.75 -13.29
N THR A 67 -1.87 -8.67 -13.73
CA THR A 67 -1.80 -9.27 -15.07
C THR A 67 -2.06 -8.23 -16.17
N LYS A 68 -3.04 -7.35 -15.98
CA LYS A 68 -3.29 -6.21 -16.88
C LYS A 68 -2.09 -5.26 -16.94
N MET A 69 -1.42 -5.02 -15.83
CA MET A 69 -0.20 -4.20 -15.78
C MET A 69 0.93 -4.84 -16.59
N VAL A 70 1.22 -6.13 -16.39
CA VAL A 70 2.22 -6.86 -17.18
C VAL A 70 1.87 -6.84 -18.67
N THR A 71 0.60 -7.09 -19.00
CA THR A 71 0.10 -7.02 -20.39
C THR A 71 0.30 -5.63 -21.00
N PHE A 72 0.03 -4.57 -20.23
CA PHE A 72 0.29 -3.19 -20.66
C PHE A 72 1.77 -2.95 -20.99
N LEU A 73 2.69 -3.40 -20.14
CA LEU A 73 4.14 -3.25 -20.36
C LEU A 73 4.60 -3.99 -21.62
N ARG A 74 4.14 -5.23 -21.84
CA ARG A 74 4.48 -6.02 -23.03
C ARG A 74 3.92 -5.43 -24.32
N ASN A 75 2.76 -4.77 -24.24
CA ASN A 75 2.13 -4.15 -25.39
C ASN A 75 2.66 -2.74 -25.68
N LEU A 76 3.70 -2.27 -24.96
CA LEU A 76 4.37 -1.00 -25.21
C LEU A 76 5.65 -1.22 -26.01
N PRO A 77 5.68 -0.88 -27.32
CA PRO A 77 6.88 -1.06 -28.15
C PRO A 77 8.08 -0.29 -27.60
N SER A 78 7.86 0.92 -27.10
CA SER A 78 8.92 1.77 -26.52
C SER A 78 9.54 1.20 -25.25
N PHE A 79 8.82 0.34 -24.52
CA PHE A 79 9.36 -0.38 -23.36
C PHE A 79 10.12 -1.64 -23.82
N CYS A 80 9.54 -2.41 -24.74
CA CYS A 80 10.13 -3.65 -25.23
C CYS A 80 11.46 -3.46 -25.99
N GLN A 81 11.69 -2.27 -26.55
CA GLN A 81 12.94 -1.91 -27.24
C GLN A 81 14.07 -1.50 -26.28
N LEU A 82 13.80 -1.29 -24.99
CA LEU A 82 14.82 -0.93 -24.01
C LEU A 82 15.72 -2.13 -23.69
N PRO A 83 16.97 -1.89 -23.23
CA PRO A 83 17.82 -2.96 -22.72
C PRO A 83 17.10 -3.78 -21.63
N PRO A 84 17.24 -5.13 -21.59
CA PRO A 84 16.56 -5.95 -20.58
C PRO A 84 16.93 -5.61 -19.13
N GLN A 85 18.12 -5.04 -18.90
CA GLN A 85 18.51 -4.51 -17.59
C GLN A 85 17.68 -3.27 -17.22
N ASP A 86 17.49 -2.36 -18.16
CA ASP A 86 16.67 -1.14 -17.97
C ASP A 86 15.20 -1.50 -17.76
N GLN A 87 14.66 -2.46 -18.52
CA GLN A 87 13.28 -2.94 -18.33
C GLN A 87 13.04 -3.44 -16.89
N ARG A 88 13.97 -4.23 -16.36
CA ARG A 88 13.90 -4.73 -14.96
C ARG A 88 14.06 -3.61 -13.95
N GLY A 89 15.01 -2.70 -14.15
CA GLY A 89 15.21 -1.54 -13.28
C GLY A 89 13.95 -0.68 -13.19
N LEU A 90 13.36 -0.34 -14.34
CA LEU A 90 12.12 0.42 -14.41
C LEU A 90 10.95 -0.34 -13.76
N LEU A 91 10.78 -1.63 -14.03
CA LEU A 91 9.73 -2.44 -13.42
C LEU A 91 9.84 -2.45 -11.88
N ARG A 92 11.05 -2.68 -11.35
CA ARG A 92 11.31 -2.66 -9.89
C ARG A 92 10.95 -1.32 -9.26
N ASP A 93 11.25 -0.21 -9.94
CA ASP A 93 10.95 1.15 -9.47
C ASP A 93 9.44 1.44 -9.48
N CYS A 94 8.74 1.05 -10.55
CA CYS A 94 7.39 1.55 -10.81
C CYS A 94 6.25 0.56 -10.58
N TRP A 95 6.50 -0.72 -10.28
CA TRP A 95 5.42 -1.71 -10.18
C TRP A 95 4.36 -1.35 -9.13
N GLY A 96 4.77 -0.85 -7.96
CA GLY A 96 3.84 -0.45 -6.89
C GLY A 96 2.91 0.69 -7.33
N PRO A 97 3.46 1.83 -7.79
CA PRO A 97 2.67 2.93 -8.35
C PRO A 97 1.78 2.51 -9.54
N LEU A 98 2.28 1.69 -10.47
CA LEU A 98 1.49 1.20 -11.61
C LEU A 98 0.35 0.27 -11.19
N PHE A 99 0.60 -0.61 -10.21
CA PHE A 99 -0.40 -1.48 -9.62
C PHE A 99 -1.50 -0.66 -8.93
N LEU A 100 -1.14 0.38 -8.17
CA LEU A 100 -2.09 1.30 -7.53
C LEU A 100 -2.94 2.05 -8.55
N LEU A 101 -2.35 2.54 -9.64
CA LEU A 101 -3.11 3.11 -10.75
C LEU A 101 -4.06 2.09 -11.38
N GLY A 102 -3.66 0.82 -11.44
CA GLY A 102 -4.51 -0.27 -11.90
C GLY A 102 -5.70 -0.52 -10.97
N LEU A 103 -5.47 -0.57 -9.65
CA LEU A 103 -6.55 -0.69 -8.66
C LEU A 103 -7.53 0.47 -8.75
N ALA A 104 -7.01 1.70 -8.91
CA ALA A 104 -7.82 2.88 -9.11
C ALA A 104 -8.63 2.80 -10.42
N GLN A 105 -8.00 2.41 -11.53
CA GLN A 105 -8.64 2.28 -12.83
C GLN A 105 -9.75 1.23 -12.86
N ASP A 106 -9.55 0.09 -12.18
CA ASP A 106 -10.53 -1.00 -12.08
C ASP A 106 -11.55 -0.79 -10.95
N ALA A 107 -11.46 0.33 -10.21
CA ALA A 107 -12.31 0.66 -9.06
C ALA A 107 -12.38 -0.45 -7.99
N VAL A 108 -11.23 -1.07 -7.70
CA VAL A 108 -11.14 -2.15 -6.72
C VAL A 108 -11.33 -1.59 -5.31
N THR A 109 -12.39 -2.03 -4.65
CA THR A 109 -12.69 -1.71 -3.24
C THR A 109 -12.43 -2.91 -2.35
N PHE A 110 -12.00 -2.64 -1.12
CA PHE A 110 -11.71 -3.68 -0.15
C PHE A 110 -11.93 -3.18 1.27
N GLU A 111 -12.32 -4.11 2.14
CA GLU A 111 -12.54 -3.88 3.56
C GLU A 111 -11.51 -4.67 4.37
N VAL A 112 -11.18 -4.16 5.56
CA VAL A 112 -10.24 -4.79 6.47
C VAL A 112 -10.81 -4.93 7.89
N ASP A 113 -10.46 -6.04 8.52
CA ASP A 113 -10.75 -6.35 9.91
C ASP A 113 -9.47 -6.25 10.75
N GLU A 114 -9.61 -5.77 11.99
CA GLU A 114 -8.53 -5.83 12.97
C GLU A 114 -8.17 -7.28 13.28
N VAL A 115 -6.87 -7.60 13.27
CA VAL A 115 -6.39 -8.90 13.72
C VAL A 115 -6.30 -8.86 15.25
N PRO A 116 -6.99 -9.76 15.98
CA PRO A 116 -6.86 -9.83 17.43
C PRO A 116 -5.42 -10.21 17.79
N VAL A 117 -4.66 -9.27 18.37
CA VAL A 117 -3.31 -9.56 18.87
C VAL A 117 -3.47 -10.37 20.16
N PRO A 118 -3.02 -11.65 20.23
CA PRO A 118 -3.07 -12.39 21.47
C PRO A 118 -2.22 -11.66 22.51
N SER A 119 -2.72 -11.54 23.74
CA SER A 119 -1.95 -10.92 24.82
C SER A 119 -0.63 -11.65 24.99
N ILE A 120 0.43 -10.92 25.34
CA ILE A 120 1.75 -11.51 25.62
C ILE A 120 1.63 -12.66 26.62
N LEU A 121 0.73 -12.53 27.61
CA LEU A 121 0.40 -13.60 28.55
C LEU A 121 -0.21 -14.83 27.86
N LYS A 122 -1.16 -14.64 26.93
CA LYS A 122 -1.75 -15.75 26.16
C LYS A 122 -0.71 -16.42 25.26
N LYS A 123 0.26 -15.67 24.73
CA LYS A 123 1.39 -16.21 23.96
C LYS A 123 2.31 -17.05 24.86
N ILE A 124 2.73 -16.51 26.01
CA ILE A 124 3.58 -17.22 26.99
C ILE A 124 2.87 -18.46 27.57
N LEU A 125 1.55 -18.39 27.80
CA LEU A 125 0.78 -19.48 28.41
C LEU A 125 0.37 -20.58 27.43
N LEU A 126 0.34 -20.31 26.12
CA LEU A 126 -0.04 -21.29 25.09
C LEU A 126 1.15 -21.80 24.25
N GLU A 127 2.34 -21.23 24.41
CA GLU A 127 3.57 -21.80 23.87
C GLU A 127 3.98 -23.02 24.71
N GLU A 128 3.44 -24.20 24.36
CA GLU A 128 4.02 -25.47 24.83
C GLU A 128 5.37 -25.71 24.12
N PRO A 129 6.46 -26.03 24.84
CA PRO A 129 7.80 -26.20 24.27
C PRO A 129 7.96 -27.56 23.56
N GLY A 130 7.14 -27.85 22.54
CA GLY A 130 7.18 -29.17 21.90
C GLY A 130 6.34 -29.47 20.65
N SER A 131 5.66 -28.52 20.00
CA SER A 131 4.95 -28.81 18.74
C SER A 131 5.30 -27.82 17.62
N SER A 132 6.42 -28.10 16.96
CA SER A 132 6.75 -27.61 15.63
C SER A 132 5.88 -28.32 14.59
N GLY A 133 4.71 -27.75 14.29
CA GLY A 133 3.81 -28.30 13.28
C GLY A 133 2.66 -27.36 12.92
N GLY A 134 2.95 -26.34 12.12
CA GLY A 134 1.94 -25.55 11.40
C GLY A 134 1.91 -24.06 11.76
N SER A 135 2.54 -23.25 10.91
CA SER A 135 2.51 -21.77 10.92
C SER A 135 3.21 -21.10 12.11
N CYS A 136 4.53 -21.25 12.18
CA CYS A 136 5.38 -20.25 12.82
C CYS A 136 5.25 -18.93 12.05
N GLN A 137 4.33 -18.06 12.47
CA GLN A 137 4.43 -16.63 12.18
C GLN A 137 5.76 -16.17 12.77
N LEU A 138 6.76 -15.94 11.90
CA LEU A 138 8.01 -15.32 12.31
C LEU A 138 7.68 -14.01 13.06
N PRO A 139 8.26 -13.71 14.23
CA PRO A 139 7.86 -12.57 15.06
C PRO A 139 8.19 -11.19 14.47
N ASP A 140 8.84 -11.11 13.31
CA ASP A 140 9.64 -9.94 12.94
C ASP A 140 9.22 -9.25 11.62
N ARG A 141 8.19 -9.75 10.93
CA ARG A 141 7.76 -9.16 9.66
C ARG A 141 6.56 -8.22 9.86
N PRO A 142 6.65 -6.95 9.43
CA PRO A 142 5.62 -5.95 9.70
C PRO A 142 4.32 -6.30 8.99
N GLN A 143 3.28 -6.58 9.77
CA GLN A 143 1.91 -6.71 9.25
C GLN A 143 1.38 -5.34 8.82
N PRO A 144 0.49 -5.28 7.82
CA PRO A 144 -0.14 -4.04 7.40
C PRO A 144 -0.90 -3.43 8.59
N SER A 145 -0.56 -2.19 8.94
CA SER A 145 -1.20 -1.46 10.03
C SER A 145 -2.51 -0.83 9.56
N LEU A 146 -3.47 -0.71 10.47
CA LEU A 146 -4.75 -0.05 10.20
C LEU A 146 -4.55 1.35 9.61
N ALA A 147 -3.62 2.15 10.16
CA ALA A 147 -3.36 3.49 9.65
C ALA A 147 -2.80 3.51 8.22
N ALA A 148 -1.88 2.59 7.90
CA ALA A 148 -1.32 2.49 6.55
C ALA A 148 -2.39 2.08 5.53
N VAL A 149 -3.27 1.14 5.90
CA VAL A 149 -4.35 0.68 5.03
C VAL A 149 -5.44 1.75 4.85
N GLN A 150 -5.83 2.45 5.93
CA GLN A 150 -6.77 3.57 5.84
C GLN A 150 -6.23 4.68 4.95
N TRP A 151 -4.94 5.00 5.08
CA TRP A 151 -4.31 5.99 4.21
C TRP A 151 -4.30 5.55 2.75
N LEU A 152 -3.99 4.28 2.45
CA LEU A 152 -4.13 3.70 1.11
C LEU A 152 -5.56 3.85 0.56
N GLN A 153 -6.58 3.51 1.35
CA GLN A 153 -7.98 3.67 0.96
C GLN A 153 -8.32 5.12 0.63
N CYS A 154 -7.92 6.07 1.49
CA CYS A 154 -8.11 7.51 1.23
C CYS A 154 -7.40 7.98 -0.04
N CYS A 155 -6.22 7.45 -0.35
CA CYS A 155 -5.50 7.77 -1.58
C CYS A 155 -6.27 7.29 -2.81
N LEU A 156 -6.81 6.06 -2.79
CA LEU A 156 -7.62 5.52 -3.88
C LEU A 156 -8.92 6.31 -4.08
N GLU A 157 -9.62 6.65 -2.99
CA GLU A 157 -10.83 7.48 -3.02
C GLU A 157 -10.56 8.87 -3.62
N SER A 158 -9.48 9.51 -3.17
CA SER A 158 -9.05 10.80 -3.72
C SER A 158 -8.73 10.68 -5.21
N PHE A 159 -8.14 9.56 -5.64
CA PHE A 159 -7.82 9.31 -7.03
C PHE A 159 -9.07 9.08 -7.89
N TRP A 160 -10.07 8.35 -7.39
CA TRP A 160 -11.35 8.16 -8.08
C TRP A 160 -12.08 9.48 -8.34
N SER A 161 -11.99 10.43 -7.43
CA SER A 161 -12.58 11.77 -7.60
C SER A 161 -11.98 12.58 -8.76
N LEU A 162 -10.86 12.14 -9.34
CA LEU A 162 -10.26 12.77 -10.52
C LEU A 162 -10.96 12.41 -11.83
N GLU A 163 -11.79 11.35 -11.82
CA GLU A 163 -12.58 10.89 -12.97
C GLU A 163 -11.73 10.72 -14.23
N LEU A 164 -10.61 10.02 -14.09
CA LEU A 164 -9.65 9.81 -15.18
C LEU A 164 -10.22 8.89 -16.26
N GLY A 165 -10.11 9.32 -17.51
CA GLY A 165 -10.44 8.51 -18.68
C GLY A 165 -9.35 7.48 -19.01
N SER A 166 -9.70 6.48 -19.84
CA SER A 166 -8.77 5.40 -20.21
C SER A 166 -7.46 5.90 -20.85
N LYS A 167 -7.54 6.94 -21.70
CA LYS A 167 -6.36 7.56 -22.32
C LYS A 167 -5.48 8.28 -21.30
N GLU A 168 -6.10 8.99 -20.35
CA GLU A 168 -5.39 9.72 -19.29
C GLU A 168 -4.64 8.75 -18.37
N TYR A 169 -5.28 7.62 -18.00
CA TYR A 169 -4.60 6.52 -17.28
C TYR A 169 -3.42 5.96 -18.07
N ALA A 170 -3.58 5.71 -19.38
CA ALA A 170 -2.52 5.15 -20.20
C ALA A 170 -1.29 6.07 -20.26
N TYR A 171 -1.48 7.38 -20.49
CA TYR A 171 -0.38 8.33 -20.50
C TYR A 171 0.24 8.54 -19.12
N LEU A 172 -0.57 8.61 -18.06
CA LEU A 172 -0.06 8.71 -16.70
C LEU A 172 0.80 7.50 -16.31
N LYS A 173 0.37 6.28 -16.66
CA LYS A 173 1.16 5.05 -16.47
C LYS A 173 2.50 5.15 -17.21
N ARG A 174 2.53 5.65 -18.45
CA ARG A 174 3.77 5.84 -19.21
C ARG A 174 4.69 6.88 -18.56
N THR A 175 4.16 7.99 -18.06
CA THR A 175 4.93 9.03 -17.34
C THR A 175 5.56 8.49 -16.06
N ILE A 176 4.86 7.58 -15.35
CA ILE A 176 5.40 6.90 -14.16
C ILE A 176 6.42 5.83 -14.54
N LEU A 177 6.17 5.06 -15.60
CA LEU A 177 7.01 3.96 -16.06
C LEU A 177 8.38 4.43 -16.54
N PHE A 178 8.43 5.47 -17.38
CA PHE A 178 9.68 5.95 -17.97
C PHE A 178 10.36 6.92 -17.01
N ASN A 179 10.95 6.41 -15.94
CA ASN A 179 11.70 7.21 -14.98
C ASN A 179 13.21 7.19 -15.31
N PRO A 180 13.80 8.29 -15.82
CA PRO A 180 15.23 8.33 -16.16
C PRO A 180 16.15 8.38 -14.94
N ASP A 181 15.61 8.65 -13.75
CA ASP A 181 16.38 8.80 -12.51
C ASP A 181 16.65 7.46 -11.80
N VAL A 182 16.18 6.34 -12.36
CA VAL A 182 16.45 5.02 -11.81
C VAL A 182 17.96 4.73 -11.88
N PRO A 183 18.60 4.34 -10.77
CA PRO A 183 20.02 4.10 -10.74
C PRO A 183 20.39 2.86 -11.57
N GLY A 184 21.50 2.96 -12.32
CA GLY A 184 22.04 1.83 -13.09
C GLY A 184 21.41 1.62 -14.46
N LEU A 185 20.61 2.57 -14.96
CA LEU A 185 20.09 2.54 -16.33
C LEU A 185 21.21 2.72 -17.38
N HIS A 186 21.12 1.96 -18.46
CA HIS A 186 22.00 2.06 -19.62
C HIS A 186 21.57 3.15 -20.61
N ALA A 187 20.27 3.42 -20.74
CA ALA A 187 19.72 4.41 -21.68
C ALA A 187 18.88 5.52 -21.00
N PRO A 188 19.38 6.20 -19.95
CA PRO A 188 18.60 7.20 -19.20
C PRO A 188 18.14 8.38 -20.08
N SER A 189 18.95 8.82 -21.05
CA SER A 189 18.58 9.90 -21.98
C SER A 189 17.40 9.52 -22.88
N HIS A 190 17.37 8.28 -23.38
CA HIS A 190 16.26 7.81 -24.21
C HIS A 190 14.98 7.63 -23.37
N ILE A 191 15.11 7.09 -22.15
CA ILE A 191 14.00 6.96 -21.21
C ILE A 191 13.43 8.34 -20.85
N GLY A 192 14.28 9.35 -20.64
CA GLY A 192 13.85 10.73 -20.41
C GLY A 192 13.05 11.32 -21.57
N TYR A 193 13.46 11.03 -22.82
CA TYR A 193 12.67 11.41 -24.00
C TYR A 193 11.30 10.72 -24.02
N LEU A 194 11.23 9.41 -23.74
CA LEU A 194 9.96 8.68 -23.65
C LEU A 194 9.05 9.22 -22.54
N GLN A 195 9.63 9.66 -21.42
CA GLN A 195 8.89 10.31 -20.34
C GLN A 195 8.29 11.64 -20.79
N GLN A 196 9.09 12.46 -21.47
CA GLN A 196 8.66 13.76 -21.97
C GLN A 196 7.53 13.61 -22.99
N GLU A 197 7.64 12.66 -23.92
CA GLU A 197 6.58 12.33 -24.87
C GLU A 197 5.29 11.88 -24.16
N ALA A 198 5.39 11.03 -23.14
CA ALA A 198 4.23 10.59 -22.36
C ALA A 198 3.58 11.75 -21.59
N HIS A 199 4.39 12.65 -21.02
CA HIS A 199 3.91 13.84 -20.32
C HIS A 199 3.22 14.81 -21.27
N GLN A 200 3.82 15.08 -22.43
CA GLN A 200 3.25 15.95 -23.46
C GLN A 200 1.90 15.41 -23.94
N ALA A 201 1.82 14.11 -24.24
CA ALA A 201 0.56 13.48 -24.63
C ALA A 201 -0.50 13.53 -23.52
N LEU A 202 -0.11 13.42 -22.25
CA LEU A 202 -1.02 13.63 -21.12
C LEU A 202 -1.56 15.07 -21.10
N CYS A 203 -0.71 16.07 -21.32
CA CYS A 203 -1.12 17.47 -21.40
C CYS A 203 -2.14 17.71 -22.52
N GLU A 204 -1.88 17.18 -23.72
CA GLU A 204 -2.76 17.31 -24.89
C GLU A 204 -4.13 16.67 -24.66
N VAL A 205 -4.18 15.50 -24.01
CA VAL A 205 -5.47 14.86 -23.66
C VAL A 205 -6.27 15.66 -22.63
N LEU A 206 -5.59 16.43 -21.79
CA LEU A 206 -6.21 17.26 -20.76
C LEU A 206 -6.56 18.67 -21.27
N GLU A 207 -6.04 19.09 -22.42
CA GLU A 207 -6.21 20.42 -23.03
C GLU A 207 -7.68 20.82 -23.35
N PRO A 208 -8.56 19.93 -23.85
CA PRO A 208 -9.94 20.29 -24.22
C PRO A 208 -10.81 20.83 -23.07
N TRP A 209 -10.35 20.69 -21.82
CA TRP A 209 -11.08 21.09 -20.62
C TRP A 209 -10.80 22.55 -20.19
N TRP A 210 -10.12 23.36 -21.01
CA TRP A 210 -9.88 24.78 -20.75
C TRP A 210 -11.12 25.64 -21.13
N PRO A 211 -11.64 26.53 -20.26
CA PRO A 211 -11.00 27.18 -19.10
C PRO A 211 -11.39 26.60 -17.73
N THR A 212 -12.28 25.61 -17.65
CA THR A 212 -12.80 25.06 -16.38
C THR A 212 -11.79 24.13 -15.68
N GLY A 213 -10.80 23.63 -16.41
CA GLY A 213 -9.79 22.66 -15.96
C GLY A 213 -8.43 23.22 -15.55
N GLN A 214 -8.31 24.53 -15.26
CA GLN A 214 -7.04 25.09 -14.77
C GLN A 214 -6.58 24.33 -13.51
N GLY A 215 -5.43 23.65 -13.60
CA GLY A 215 -4.86 22.87 -12.50
C GLY A 215 -5.23 21.38 -12.48
N ARG A 216 -6.00 20.85 -13.44
CA ARG A 216 -6.31 19.40 -13.49
C ARG A 216 -5.06 18.54 -13.62
N LEU A 217 -4.13 18.90 -14.51
CA LEU A 217 -2.83 18.23 -14.65
C LEU A 217 -2.05 18.24 -13.34
N ALA A 218 -1.91 19.42 -12.71
CA ALA A 218 -1.20 19.55 -11.44
C ALA A 218 -1.82 18.67 -10.34
N ARG A 219 -3.16 18.61 -10.27
CA ARG A 219 -3.88 17.76 -9.32
C ARG A 219 -3.64 16.27 -9.60
N ILE A 220 -3.67 15.83 -10.86
CA ILE A 220 -3.38 14.45 -11.25
C ILE A 220 -1.94 14.07 -10.88
N LEU A 221 -0.96 14.91 -11.22
CA LEU A 221 0.44 14.65 -10.93
C LEU A 221 0.72 14.64 -9.42
N LEU A 222 0.06 15.53 -8.65
CA LEU A 222 0.15 15.53 -7.19
C LEU A 222 -0.41 14.23 -6.61
N MET A 223 -1.60 13.80 -7.04
CA MET A 223 -2.19 12.54 -6.57
C MET A 223 -1.34 11.33 -6.98
N ALA A 224 -0.78 11.33 -8.19
CA ALA A 224 0.16 10.29 -8.62
C ALA A 224 1.43 10.27 -7.75
N SER A 225 1.93 11.43 -7.32
CA SER A 225 3.05 11.54 -6.36
C SER A 225 2.69 10.94 -5.00
N ILE A 226 1.45 11.18 -4.52
CA ILE A 226 0.96 10.56 -3.28
C ILE A 226 0.93 9.03 -3.42
N LEU A 227 0.43 8.49 -4.54
CA LEU A 227 0.43 7.05 -4.78
C LEU A 227 1.86 6.47 -4.77
N LYS A 228 2.86 7.19 -5.28
CA LYS A 228 4.27 6.78 -5.24
C LYS A 228 4.85 6.68 -3.83
N SER A 229 4.28 7.41 -2.86
CA SER A 229 4.74 7.34 -1.47
C SER A 229 4.27 6.08 -0.72
N ILE A 230 3.33 5.32 -1.31
CA ILE A 230 2.84 4.07 -0.72
C ILE A 230 3.90 2.98 -0.90
N PRO A 231 4.42 2.37 0.18
CA PRO A 231 5.50 1.41 0.06
C PRO A 231 5.02 0.12 -0.63
N PRO A 232 5.75 -0.40 -1.62
CA PRO A 232 5.39 -1.64 -2.32
C PRO A 232 5.28 -2.85 -1.37
N GLY A 233 6.05 -2.86 -0.27
CA GLY A 233 5.94 -3.89 0.76
C GLY A 233 4.55 -3.98 1.40
N LEU A 234 3.86 -2.84 1.60
CA LEU A 234 2.48 -2.84 2.10
C LEU A 234 1.54 -3.56 1.11
N LEU A 235 1.73 -3.34 -0.19
CA LEU A 235 0.91 -3.93 -1.25
C LEU A 235 1.14 -5.44 -1.34
N GLY A 236 2.41 -5.87 -1.28
CA GLY A 236 2.82 -7.28 -1.17
C GLY A 236 2.12 -8.00 -0.03
N GLU A 237 2.25 -7.45 1.18
CA GLU A 237 1.70 -8.04 2.40
C GLU A 237 0.16 -8.05 2.42
N LEU A 238 -0.49 -7.00 1.90
CA LEU A 238 -1.94 -6.87 1.93
C LEU A 238 -2.63 -7.71 0.83
N PHE A 239 -2.20 -7.59 -0.43
CA PHE A 239 -2.94 -8.14 -1.58
C PHE A 239 -2.39 -9.47 -2.10
N PHE A 240 -1.11 -9.77 -1.92
CA PHE A 240 -0.49 -10.91 -2.62
C PHE A 240 -0.12 -12.04 -1.66
N ARG A 241 0.36 -11.72 -0.45
CA ARG A 241 0.71 -12.71 0.57
C ARG A 241 -0.41 -13.71 0.89
N PRO A 242 -1.70 -13.33 0.96
CA PRO A 242 -2.77 -14.30 1.24
C PRO A 242 -2.95 -15.40 0.19
N ILE A 243 -2.50 -15.19 -1.06
CA ILE A 243 -2.63 -16.16 -2.15
C ILE A 243 -1.29 -16.79 -2.51
N ILE A 244 -0.26 -15.97 -2.70
CA ILE A 244 1.03 -16.39 -3.26
C ILE A 244 2.05 -16.72 -2.15
N GLY A 245 1.78 -16.31 -0.91
CA GLY A 245 2.69 -16.50 0.22
C GLY A 245 3.84 -15.50 0.21
N ASP A 246 4.99 -15.91 0.73
CA ASP A 246 6.18 -15.06 0.88
C ASP A 246 7.01 -15.11 -0.42
N VAL A 247 6.59 -14.31 -1.41
CA VAL A 247 7.24 -14.20 -2.72
C VAL A 247 7.69 -12.76 -2.94
N ASP A 248 8.91 -12.60 -3.48
CA ASP A 248 9.38 -11.30 -3.95
C ASP A 248 8.59 -10.89 -5.19
N MET A 249 7.73 -9.89 -5.02
CA MET A 249 6.87 -9.37 -6.09
C MET A 249 7.68 -8.82 -7.27
N ALA A 250 8.86 -8.24 -7.02
CA ALA A 250 9.72 -7.74 -8.09
C ALA A 250 10.23 -8.90 -8.96
N GLY A 251 10.83 -9.93 -8.34
CA GLY A 251 11.26 -11.13 -9.04
C GLY A 251 10.12 -11.84 -9.78
N LEU A 252 8.95 -11.99 -9.15
CA LEU A 252 7.77 -12.58 -9.79
C LEU A 252 7.36 -11.81 -11.05
N LEU A 253 7.38 -10.48 -11.00
CA LEU A 253 7.00 -9.65 -12.14
C LEU A 253 8.02 -9.71 -13.28
N GLU A 254 9.30 -9.85 -12.96
CA GLU A 254 10.35 -10.08 -13.97
C GLU A 254 10.15 -11.43 -14.66
N ASP A 255 9.92 -12.49 -13.89
CA ASP A 255 9.62 -13.82 -14.44
C ASP A 255 8.38 -13.78 -15.31
N MET A 256 7.32 -13.10 -14.83
CA MET A 256 6.13 -12.87 -15.62
C MET A 256 6.49 -12.15 -16.92
N LEU A 257 7.24 -11.04 -16.93
CA LEU A 257 7.63 -10.37 -18.18
C LEU A 257 8.36 -11.28 -19.17
N LEU A 258 9.17 -12.22 -18.69
CA LEU A 258 9.99 -13.14 -19.52
C LEU A 258 9.25 -14.39 -20.02
N LEU A 259 8.20 -14.85 -19.32
CA LEU A 259 7.59 -16.18 -19.52
C LEU A 259 6.60 -16.31 -20.70
N SER A 260 6.67 -15.49 -21.74
CA SER A 260 5.84 -15.68 -22.95
C SER A 260 6.38 -14.98 -24.17
#